data_AF-A0A426V3Y3-F1
#
_entry.id   AF-A0A426V3Y3-F1
#
_cell.length_a   1.000
_cell.length_b   1.000
_cell.length_c   1.000
_cell.angle_alpha   90.00
_cell.angle_beta   90.00
_cell.angle_gamma   90.00
#
_symmetry.space_group_name_H-M   'P 1'
#
loop_
_entity.id
_entity.type
_entity.pdbx_description
1 polymer ?
#
loop_
_entity_poly.entity_id
_entity_poly.type
_entity_poly.pdbx_seq_one_letter_code
_entity_poly.pdbx_strand_id
1 'polypeptide(L)'
;MSRPVPGPGALVSYIQTGARDARIAYRALPDRERIAYRDTVNRVYAKAMAHHFGHRPSRELLEEFIDQVADRHPQYAGGVRRVVRAEGGPGGGIHPRQVLTAQHLVIREIAKRHPGFRSRADQVVAAASRTLVPAGAAAGPEEPEFTGSDAQHVVALAIGLDGMLRSLDLLRGAERLGGRSIGKAVIRAWVAAEKQRWARAKELGVHDDFPEIGSGRGGGDAYRCEAYSSSRLCRATLDRYGRVRDLTFMRTDLFGDDGRHGLAAEIREAIRAAQSALTASW
;
A
#
# COMPACT_ATOMS: atom_id res chain seq x y z
N MET A 1 -23.80 -15.43 19.91
CA MET A 1 -22.34 -15.36 19.71
C MET A 1 -21.93 -13.89 19.68
N SER A 2 -20.97 -13.48 20.51
CA SER A 2 -20.47 -12.11 20.58
C SER A 2 -19.82 -11.72 19.25
N ARG A 3 -20.09 -10.51 18.73
CA ARG A 3 -19.43 -10.02 17.51
C ARG A 3 -17.91 -9.93 17.75
N PRO A 4 -17.06 -10.38 16.81
CA PRO A 4 -15.62 -10.29 16.96
C PRO A 4 -15.19 -8.81 17.03
N VAL A 5 -14.35 -8.48 18.01
CA VAL A 5 -13.74 -7.14 18.11
C VAL A 5 -12.85 -6.92 16.87
N PRO A 6 -13.10 -5.87 16.07
CA PRO A 6 -12.30 -5.57 14.88
C PRO A 6 -10.80 -5.39 15.21
N GLY A 7 -9.92 -5.76 14.27
CA GLY A 7 -8.47 -5.59 14.43
C GLY A 7 -7.69 -6.91 14.60
N PRO A 8 -6.47 -6.89 15.19
CA PRO A 8 -5.60 -8.06 15.26
C PRO A 8 -6.24 -9.30 15.92
N GLY A 9 -7.08 -9.11 16.94
CA GLY A 9 -7.81 -10.21 17.58
C GLY A 9 -8.77 -10.95 16.64
N ALA A 10 -9.42 -10.23 15.72
CA ALA A 10 -10.27 -10.85 14.69
C ALA A 10 -9.44 -11.70 13.72
N LEU A 11 -8.21 -11.27 13.39
CA LEU A 11 -7.30 -12.07 12.56
C LEU A 11 -6.89 -13.36 13.27
N VAL A 12 -6.53 -13.30 14.56
CA VAL A 12 -6.21 -14.49 15.38
C VAL A 12 -7.39 -15.47 15.37
N SER A 13 -8.58 -14.98 15.71
CA SER A 13 -9.82 -15.76 15.70
C SER A 13 -10.06 -16.41 14.33
N TYR A 14 -9.87 -15.66 13.24
CA TYR A 14 -10.05 -16.19 11.90
C TYR A 14 -9.01 -17.28 11.54
N ILE A 15 -7.74 -17.10 11.90
CA ILE A 15 -6.70 -18.13 11.69
C ILE A 15 -7.06 -19.42 12.44
N GLN A 16 -7.55 -19.27 13.67
CA GLN A 16 -7.90 -20.39 14.54
C GLN A 16 -9.20 -21.08 14.14
N THR A 17 -10.23 -20.35 13.70
CA THR A 17 -11.58 -20.91 13.49
C THR A 17 -11.99 -20.99 12.03
N GLY A 18 -11.50 -20.09 11.18
CA GLY A 18 -11.99 -19.88 9.82
C GLY A 18 -13.32 -19.12 9.74
N ALA A 19 -13.80 -18.53 10.84
CA ALA A 19 -15.09 -17.85 10.89
C ALA A 19 -15.12 -16.63 9.94
N ARG A 20 -16.10 -16.60 9.02
CA ARG A 20 -16.26 -15.51 8.04
C ARG A 20 -16.38 -14.14 8.71
N ASP A 21 -17.11 -14.06 9.82
CA ASP A 21 -17.34 -12.80 10.52
C ASP A 21 -16.04 -12.20 11.08
N ALA A 22 -15.15 -13.05 11.60
CA ALA A 22 -13.82 -12.63 12.04
C ALA A 22 -12.97 -12.13 10.86
N ARG A 23 -13.08 -12.77 9.69
CA ARG A 23 -12.38 -12.33 8.46
C ARG A 23 -12.79 -10.94 8.01
N ILE A 24 -14.08 -10.60 8.10
CA ILE A 24 -14.62 -9.33 7.57
C ILE A 24 -14.75 -8.23 8.63
N ALA A 25 -14.46 -8.52 9.91
CA ALA A 25 -14.60 -7.58 11.02
C ALA A 25 -13.80 -6.28 10.82
N TYR A 26 -12.68 -6.33 10.09
CA TYR A 26 -11.86 -5.16 9.77
C TYR A 26 -12.60 -4.05 9.02
N ARG A 27 -13.71 -4.36 8.35
CA ARG A 27 -14.51 -3.37 7.62
C ARG A 27 -15.16 -2.34 8.54
N ALA A 28 -15.32 -2.67 9.82
CA ALA A 28 -15.83 -1.76 10.84
C ALA A 28 -14.72 -0.88 11.45
N LEU A 29 -13.45 -1.07 11.09
CA LEU A 29 -12.35 -0.24 11.57
C LEU A 29 -12.39 1.16 10.92
N PRO A 30 -12.03 2.22 11.66
CA PRO A 30 -11.68 3.52 11.09
C PRO A 30 -10.56 3.39 10.06
N ASP A 31 -10.48 4.33 9.10
CA ASP A 31 -9.56 4.21 7.96
C ASP A 31 -8.08 4.07 8.37
N ARG A 32 -7.62 4.84 9.36
CA ARG A 32 -6.26 4.72 9.91
C ARG A 32 -5.98 3.33 10.51
N GLU A 33 -6.95 2.77 11.24
CA GLU A 33 -6.82 1.45 11.84
C GLU A 33 -6.93 0.33 10.79
N ARG A 34 -7.70 0.55 9.72
CA ARG A 34 -7.82 -0.37 8.59
C ARG A 34 -6.49 -0.51 7.84
N ILE A 35 -5.75 0.59 7.70
CA ILE A 35 -4.38 0.59 7.15
C ILE A 35 -3.46 -0.25 8.06
N ALA A 36 -3.43 0.02 9.36
CA ALA A 36 -2.60 -0.75 10.31
C ALA A 36 -2.97 -2.26 10.34
N TYR A 37 -4.26 -2.58 10.23
CA TYR A 37 -4.74 -3.96 10.13
C TYR A 37 -4.27 -4.64 8.85
N ARG A 38 -4.33 -3.95 7.71
CA ARG A 38 -3.82 -4.45 6.42
C ARG A 38 -2.34 -4.81 6.54
N ASP A 39 -1.55 -3.92 7.13
CA ASP A 39 -0.11 -4.14 7.29
C ASP A 39 0.15 -5.36 8.19
N THR A 40 -0.63 -5.51 9.26
CA THR A 40 -0.62 -6.73 10.09
C THR A 40 -0.92 -7.99 9.25
N VAL A 41 -1.95 -7.98 8.40
CA VAL A 41 -2.30 -9.12 7.53
C VAL A 41 -1.19 -9.42 6.52
N ASN A 42 -0.58 -8.40 5.91
CA ASN A 42 0.54 -8.55 4.99
C ASN A 42 1.73 -9.26 5.65
N ARG A 43 2.12 -8.84 6.87
CA ARG A 43 3.22 -9.48 7.62
C ARG A 43 2.89 -10.91 8.02
N VAL A 44 1.65 -11.17 8.44
CA VAL A 44 1.20 -12.53 8.79
C VAL A 44 1.17 -13.41 7.53
N TYR A 45 0.75 -12.88 6.38
CA TYR A 45 0.80 -13.56 5.10
C TYR A 45 2.24 -13.92 4.71
N ALA A 46 3.18 -12.98 4.77
CA ALA A 46 4.58 -13.23 4.47
C ALA A 46 5.17 -14.31 5.39
N LYS A 47 4.90 -14.24 6.70
CA LYS A 47 5.31 -15.27 7.67
C LYS A 47 4.69 -16.63 7.37
N ALA A 48 3.40 -16.67 6.99
CA ALA A 48 2.73 -17.92 6.64
C ALA A 48 3.35 -18.55 5.38
N MET A 49 3.60 -17.75 4.34
CA MET A 49 4.23 -18.20 3.10
C MET A 49 5.65 -18.72 3.35
N ALA A 50 6.47 -17.98 4.10
CA ALA A 50 7.83 -18.40 4.46
C ALA A 50 7.83 -19.67 5.33
N HIS A 51 6.86 -19.82 6.23
CA HIS A 51 6.71 -21.01 7.05
C HIS A 51 6.30 -22.24 6.22
N HIS A 52 5.44 -22.07 5.22
CA HIS A 52 4.94 -23.18 4.39
C HIS A 52 5.91 -23.59 3.29
N PHE A 53 6.52 -22.62 2.59
CA PHE A 53 7.32 -22.85 1.39
C PHE A 53 8.82 -22.61 1.57
N GLY A 54 9.24 -22.01 2.69
CA GLY A 54 10.59 -21.48 2.82
C GLY A 54 10.80 -20.19 2.01
N HIS A 55 12.06 -19.87 1.70
CA HIS A 55 12.45 -18.59 1.11
C HIS A 55 12.31 -18.52 -0.43
N ARG A 56 12.26 -19.69 -1.10
CA ARG A 56 12.20 -19.79 -2.57
C ARG A 56 11.34 -21.00 -2.99
N PRO A 57 10.00 -20.89 -2.93
CA PRO A 57 9.13 -21.93 -3.48
C PRO A 57 9.40 -22.17 -4.96
N SER A 58 9.33 -23.42 -5.40
CA SER A 58 9.26 -23.73 -6.83
C SER A 58 7.92 -23.28 -7.40
N ARG A 59 7.88 -23.00 -8.72
CA ARG A 59 6.64 -22.61 -9.40
C ARG A 59 5.57 -23.68 -9.26
N GLU A 60 5.91 -24.95 -9.44
CA GLU A 60 5.00 -26.10 -9.34
C GLU A 60 4.31 -26.15 -7.97
N LEU A 61 5.07 -26.01 -6.87
CA LEU A 61 4.50 -25.98 -5.51
C LEU A 61 3.52 -24.82 -5.29
N LEU A 62 3.79 -23.67 -5.91
CA LEU A 62 2.86 -22.54 -5.87
C LEU A 62 1.59 -22.82 -6.66
N GLU A 63 1.68 -23.42 -7.85
CA GLU A 63 0.51 -23.79 -8.65
C GLU A 63 -0.37 -24.81 -7.93
N GLU A 64 0.22 -25.89 -7.40
CA GLU A 64 -0.51 -26.91 -6.64
C GLU A 64 -1.26 -26.29 -5.45
N PHE A 65 -0.60 -25.37 -4.74
CA PHE A 65 -1.24 -24.68 -3.63
C PHE A 65 -2.37 -23.74 -4.09
N ILE A 66 -2.18 -23.01 -5.19
CA ILE A 66 -3.21 -22.15 -5.79
C ILE A 66 -4.43 -22.98 -6.15
N ASP A 67 -4.24 -24.12 -6.80
CA ASP A 67 -5.32 -25.02 -7.22
C ASP A 67 -6.06 -25.57 -6.00
N GLN A 68 -5.34 -26.00 -4.97
CA GLN A 68 -5.94 -26.48 -3.73
C GLN A 68 -6.76 -25.41 -2.99
N VAL A 69 -6.31 -24.15 -2.99
CA VAL A 69 -7.10 -23.04 -2.44
C VAL A 69 -8.32 -22.78 -3.34
N ALA A 70 -8.15 -22.82 -4.65
CA ALA A 70 -9.22 -22.60 -5.63
C ALA A 70 -10.32 -23.66 -5.53
N ASP A 71 -9.99 -24.94 -5.37
CA ASP A 71 -10.96 -26.03 -5.20
C ASP A 71 -11.87 -25.80 -3.99
N ARG A 72 -11.30 -25.27 -2.89
CA ARG A 72 -12.05 -24.98 -1.67
C ARG A 72 -12.79 -23.65 -1.71
N HIS A 73 -12.30 -22.73 -2.54
CA HIS A 73 -12.77 -21.35 -2.62
C HIS A 73 -12.87 -20.86 -4.07
N PRO A 74 -13.71 -21.49 -4.93
CA PRO A 74 -13.70 -21.25 -6.38
C PRO A 74 -13.95 -19.79 -6.75
N GLN A 75 -14.83 -19.13 -5.99
CA GLN A 75 -15.18 -17.72 -6.20
C GLN A 75 -14.04 -16.72 -5.92
N TYR A 76 -12.93 -17.18 -5.31
CA TYR A 76 -11.76 -16.36 -5.01
C TYR A 76 -10.49 -16.82 -5.75
N ALA A 77 -10.57 -17.87 -6.59
CA ALA A 77 -9.43 -18.50 -7.25
C ALA A 77 -8.55 -17.50 -8.01
N GLY A 78 -9.15 -16.61 -8.81
CA GLY A 78 -8.42 -15.59 -9.55
C GLY A 78 -7.68 -14.58 -8.65
N GLY A 79 -8.27 -14.24 -7.51
CA GLY A 79 -7.65 -13.35 -6.52
C GLY A 79 -6.46 -14.00 -5.83
N VAL A 80 -6.63 -15.25 -5.40
CA VAL A 80 -5.56 -16.05 -4.76
C VAL A 80 -4.40 -16.26 -5.71
N ARG A 81 -4.65 -16.70 -6.94
CA ARG A 81 -3.61 -16.92 -7.95
C ARG A 81 -2.73 -15.68 -8.14
N ARG A 82 -3.34 -14.52 -8.30
CA ARG A 82 -2.61 -13.27 -8.51
C ARG A 82 -1.84 -12.81 -7.28
N VAL A 83 -2.41 -12.97 -6.08
CA VAL A 83 -1.71 -12.64 -4.82
C VAL A 83 -0.52 -13.56 -4.57
N VAL A 84 -0.67 -14.86 -4.78
CA VAL A 84 0.40 -15.86 -4.57
C VAL A 84 1.52 -15.68 -5.57
N ARG A 85 1.20 -15.45 -6.86
CA ARG A 85 2.21 -15.24 -7.91
C ARG A 85 2.78 -13.82 -7.96
N ALA A 86 2.26 -12.89 -7.15
CA ALA A 86 2.49 -11.45 -7.31
C ALA A 86 2.19 -10.94 -8.73
N GLU A 87 1.29 -11.60 -9.46
CA GLU A 87 0.88 -11.23 -10.82
C GLU A 87 -0.18 -10.12 -10.78
N GLY A 88 0.25 -8.88 -11.01
CA GLY A 88 -0.63 -7.75 -11.28
C GLY A 88 -0.10 -6.95 -12.45
N GLY A 89 -0.51 -7.29 -13.68
CA GLY A 89 -0.14 -6.59 -14.91
C GLY A 89 -1.16 -5.53 -15.38
N PRO A 90 -0.88 -4.79 -16.48
CA PRO A 90 -1.67 -3.65 -16.93
C PRO A 90 -3.10 -4.05 -17.33
N GLY A 91 -4.10 -3.39 -16.77
CA GLY A 91 -5.52 -3.55 -17.15
C GLY A 91 -6.34 -4.51 -16.27
N GLY A 92 -5.74 -5.16 -15.28
CA GLY A 92 -6.44 -6.14 -14.43
C GLY A 92 -6.46 -5.84 -12.93
N GLY A 93 -6.19 -4.61 -12.48
CA GLY A 93 -5.94 -4.27 -11.06
C GLY A 93 -6.91 -4.95 -10.08
N ILE A 94 -6.39 -5.88 -9.25
CA ILE A 94 -7.19 -6.51 -8.20
C ILE A 94 -7.60 -5.45 -7.20
N HIS A 95 -8.90 -5.36 -6.92
CA HIS A 95 -9.41 -4.41 -5.95
C HIS A 95 -8.82 -4.70 -4.57
N PRO A 96 -8.52 -3.71 -3.73
CA PRO A 96 -7.69 -3.94 -2.57
C PRO A 96 -8.32 -4.88 -1.53
N ARG A 97 -9.64 -4.78 -1.31
CA ARG A 97 -10.42 -5.78 -0.57
C ARG A 97 -10.26 -7.22 -1.07
N GLN A 98 -10.09 -7.43 -2.37
CA GLN A 98 -9.87 -8.76 -2.95
C GLN A 98 -8.47 -9.28 -2.61
N VAL A 99 -7.44 -8.41 -2.59
CA VAL A 99 -6.10 -8.77 -2.10
C VAL A 99 -6.18 -9.26 -0.66
N LEU A 100 -6.80 -8.46 0.21
CA LEU A 100 -6.88 -8.78 1.64
C LEU A 100 -7.66 -10.07 1.89
N THR A 101 -8.76 -10.25 1.16
CA THR A 101 -9.55 -11.51 1.21
C THR A 101 -8.73 -12.70 0.76
N ALA A 102 -7.97 -12.59 -0.34
CA ALA A 102 -7.12 -13.65 -0.83
C ALA A 102 -6.00 -13.99 0.17
N GLN A 103 -5.35 -12.99 0.78
CA GLN A 103 -4.36 -13.20 1.82
C GLN A 103 -4.93 -13.93 3.04
N HIS A 104 -6.12 -13.54 3.51
CA HIS A 104 -6.82 -14.26 4.57
C HIS A 104 -7.04 -15.72 4.21
N LEU A 105 -7.50 -16.02 2.99
CA LEU A 105 -7.71 -17.40 2.55
C LEU A 105 -6.41 -18.20 2.53
N VAL A 106 -5.32 -17.61 2.01
CA VAL A 106 -4.00 -18.26 1.98
C VAL A 106 -3.47 -18.52 3.40
N ILE A 107 -3.49 -17.50 4.28
CA ILE A 107 -3.07 -17.66 5.68
C ILE A 107 -3.86 -18.80 6.34
N ARG A 108 -5.18 -18.84 6.13
CA ARG A 108 -6.04 -19.86 6.72
C ARG A 108 -5.72 -21.25 6.18
N GLU A 109 -5.51 -21.36 4.88
CA GLU A 109 -5.21 -22.64 4.24
C GLU A 109 -3.85 -23.21 4.72
N ILE A 110 -2.85 -22.35 4.88
CA ILE A 110 -1.56 -22.70 5.50
C ILE A 110 -1.78 -23.12 6.98
N ALA A 111 -2.58 -22.37 7.74
CA ALA A 111 -2.85 -22.69 9.14
C ALA A 111 -3.59 -24.03 9.35
N LYS A 112 -4.37 -24.50 8.37
CA LYS A 112 -4.97 -25.85 8.43
C LYS A 112 -3.92 -26.96 8.35
N ARG A 113 -2.87 -26.74 7.57
CA ARG A 113 -1.77 -27.71 7.35
C ARG A 113 -0.73 -27.68 8.44
N HIS A 114 -0.63 -26.55 9.15
CA HIS A 114 0.36 -26.30 10.18
C HIS A 114 -0.31 -26.02 11.54
N PRO A 115 -0.69 -27.06 12.31
CA PRO A 115 -1.31 -26.88 13.63
C PRO A 115 -0.45 -26.05 14.60
N GLY A 116 0.87 -26.12 14.48
CA GLY A 116 1.81 -25.29 15.23
C GLY A 116 1.77 -23.80 14.87
N PHE A 117 1.44 -23.46 13.62
CA PHE A 117 1.19 -22.07 13.20
C PHE A 117 -0.16 -21.59 13.72
N ARG A 118 -1.19 -22.44 13.63
CA ARG A 118 -2.56 -22.13 14.09
C ARG A 118 -2.66 -21.91 15.59
N SER A 119 -2.01 -22.76 16.38
CA SER A 119 -2.01 -22.66 17.86
C SER A 119 -1.28 -21.41 18.36
N ARG A 120 -0.22 -20.99 17.65
CA ARG A 120 0.55 -19.77 17.95
C ARG A 120 0.06 -18.52 17.21
N ALA A 121 -1.16 -18.53 16.68
CA ALA A 121 -1.69 -17.43 15.88
C ALA A 121 -1.69 -16.10 16.65
N ASP A 122 -2.01 -16.15 17.95
CA ASP A 122 -1.91 -15.02 18.88
C ASP A 122 -0.48 -14.43 18.91
N GLN A 123 0.55 -15.27 19.04
CA GLN A 123 1.94 -14.84 19.07
C GLN A 123 2.41 -14.30 17.73
N VAL A 124 2.05 -14.96 16.62
CA VAL A 124 2.41 -14.56 15.26
C VAL A 124 1.79 -13.21 14.92
N VAL A 125 0.49 -13.03 15.22
CA VAL A 125 -0.23 -11.78 14.98
C VAL A 125 0.25 -10.70 15.93
N ALA A 126 0.45 -10.98 17.21
CA ALA A 126 0.98 -10.00 18.16
C ALA A 126 2.42 -9.57 17.82
N ALA A 127 3.25 -10.49 17.32
CA ALA A 127 4.57 -10.14 16.81
C ALA A 127 4.47 -9.30 15.52
N ALA A 128 3.54 -9.62 14.63
CA ALA A 128 3.29 -8.82 13.43
C ALA A 128 2.72 -7.43 13.75
N SER A 129 1.88 -7.29 14.79
CA SER A 129 1.28 -6.01 15.18
C SER A 129 2.20 -5.15 16.04
N ARG A 130 3.12 -5.75 16.81
CA ARG A 130 4.10 -5.04 17.67
C ARG A 130 5.26 -4.40 16.93
N THR A 131 5.51 -4.76 15.67
CA THR A 131 6.54 -4.07 14.86
C THR A 131 6.03 -2.70 14.36
N LEU A 132 5.38 -1.96 15.26
CA LEU A 132 4.98 -0.57 15.18
C LEU A 132 5.42 0.05 16.52
N VAL A 133 6.59 0.71 16.49
CA VAL A 133 7.19 1.56 17.53
C VAL A 133 7.90 0.85 18.71
N PRO A 134 9.22 1.07 18.96
CA PRO A 134 9.80 0.80 20.26
C PRO A 134 9.31 1.84 21.28
N ALA A 135 8.83 1.36 22.42
CA ALA A 135 8.37 2.18 23.53
C ALA A 135 9.45 3.16 24.00
N GLY A 136 9.17 4.45 23.88
CA GLY A 136 9.96 5.55 24.42
C GLY A 136 9.12 6.83 24.38
N ALA A 137 8.38 7.08 25.46
CA ALA A 137 7.56 8.27 25.63
C ALA A 137 8.42 9.48 26.00
N ALA A 138 8.31 10.58 25.24
CA ALA A 138 8.27 11.96 25.72
C ALA A 138 8.21 12.94 24.54
N ALA A 139 7.32 13.94 24.65
CA ALA A 139 6.98 14.98 23.68
C ALA A 139 6.27 14.47 22.41
N GLY A 140 5.06 14.98 22.14
CA GLY A 140 4.27 14.60 20.97
C GLY A 140 5.10 14.81 19.69
N PRO A 141 5.44 13.75 18.94
CA PRO A 141 6.34 13.91 17.82
C PRO A 141 5.54 14.48 16.66
N GLU A 142 6.02 15.58 16.06
CA GLU A 142 5.71 15.88 14.68
C GLU A 142 5.93 14.59 13.88
N GLU A 143 4.90 14.09 13.20
CA GLU A 143 5.02 12.90 12.37
C GLU A 143 6.20 13.13 11.41
N PRO A 144 7.21 12.25 11.35
CA PRO A 144 8.42 12.52 10.58
C PRO A 144 8.05 12.74 9.11
N GLU A 145 8.39 13.92 8.61
CA GLU A 145 8.20 14.32 7.21
C GLU A 145 9.49 14.11 6.42
N PHE A 146 9.34 13.59 5.21
CA PHE A 146 10.44 13.27 4.32
C PHE A 146 10.32 14.14 3.08
N THR A 147 11.29 15.03 2.89
CA THR A 147 11.27 16.00 1.80
C THR A 147 12.07 15.50 0.61
N GLY A 148 11.55 15.70 -0.60
CA GLY A 148 12.26 15.40 -1.83
C GLY A 148 12.13 16.52 -2.84
N SER A 149 13.19 16.75 -3.60
CA SER A 149 13.20 17.66 -4.73
C SER A 149 13.70 16.94 -5.98
N ASP A 150 13.29 17.45 -7.15
CA ASP A 150 13.89 16.99 -8.40
C ASP A 150 15.27 17.62 -8.60
N ALA A 151 16.05 17.11 -9.57
CA ALA A 151 17.43 17.55 -9.81
C ALA A 151 17.55 19.01 -10.27
N GLN A 152 16.48 19.59 -10.83
CA GLN A 152 16.44 20.99 -11.26
C GLN A 152 15.81 21.90 -10.21
N HIS A 153 15.42 21.37 -9.05
CA HIS A 153 14.76 22.10 -7.96
C HIS A 153 13.55 22.94 -8.46
N VAL A 154 12.77 22.38 -9.38
CA VAL A 154 11.51 22.97 -9.87
C VAL A 154 10.30 22.42 -9.12
N VAL A 155 10.43 21.28 -8.45
CA VAL A 155 9.43 20.70 -7.54
C VAL A 155 10.08 20.35 -6.21
N ALA A 156 9.41 20.71 -5.12
CA ALA A 156 9.67 20.20 -3.79
C ALA A 156 8.39 19.57 -3.22
N LEU A 157 8.50 18.47 -2.49
CA LEU A 157 7.36 17.85 -1.82
C LEU A 157 7.80 17.19 -0.51
N ALA A 158 6.84 17.00 0.38
CA ALA A 158 7.01 16.24 1.62
C ALA A 158 5.98 15.12 1.73
N ILE A 159 6.42 13.94 2.18
CA ILE A 159 5.56 12.80 2.50
C ILE A 159 5.73 12.40 3.95
N GLY A 160 4.67 11.86 4.56
CA GLY A 160 4.76 11.28 5.91
C GLY A 160 5.41 9.90 5.90
N LEU A 161 5.66 9.36 7.08
CA LEU A 161 6.12 7.96 7.23
C LEU A 161 5.14 6.95 6.61
N ASP A 162 3.85 7.29 6.62
CA ASP A 162 2.75 6.55 6.00
C ASP A 162 2.72 6.64 4.46
N GLY A 163 3.60 7.43 3.85
CA GLY A 163 3.63 7.66 2.40
C GLY A 163 2.57 8.64 1.89
N MET A 164 1.81 9.27 2.78
CA MET A 164 0.79 10.25 2.41
C MET A 164 1.43 11.59 2.06
N LEU A 165 0.89 12.26 1.02
CA LEU A 165 1.38 13.57 0.61
C LEU A 165 1.04 14.65 1.65
N ARG A 166 2.06 15.29 2.22
CA ARG A 166 1.92 16.38 3.19
C ARG A 166 1.95 17.74 2.50
N SER A 167 2.97 18.00 1.70
CA SER A 167 3.12 19.24 0.93
C SER A 167 3.68 18.98 -0.47
N LEU A 168 3.41 19.89 -1.39
CA LEU A 168 3.99 19.92 -2.73
C LEU A 168 3.96 21.36 -3.22
N ASP A 169 5.11 21.84 -3.68
CA ASP A 169 5.32 23.18 -4.17
C ASP A 169 6.04 23.15 -5.51
N LEU A 170 5.56 24.00 -6.43
CA LEU A 170 6.22 24.28 -7.70
C LEU A 170 7.06 25.55 -7.52
N LEU A 171 8.37 25.39 -7.71
CA LEU A 171 9.35 26.45 -7.52
C LEU A 171 9.50 27.29 -8.81
N ARG A 172 10.15 28.45 -8.69
CA ARG A 172 10.40 29.34 -9.84
C ARG A 172 11.10 28.57 -10.96
N GLY A 173 10.61 28.73 -12.19
CA GLY A 173 11.14 28.04 -13.36
C GLY A 173 10.29 26.86 -13.81
N ALA A 174 9.34 26.39 -12.98
CA ALA A 174 8.35 25.41 -13.38
C ALA A 174 7.49 25.89 -14.57
N GLU A 175 7.28 27.20 -14.71
CA GLU A 175 6.48 27.81 -15.80
C GLU A 175 7.11 27.65 -17.18
N ARG A 176 8.42 27.41 -17.21
CA ARG A 176 9.16 27.15 -18.46
C ARG A 176 9.05 25.70 -18.90
N LEU A 177 8.41 24.85 -18.08
CA LEU A 177 8.26 23.42 -18.33
C LEU A 177 6.86 23.11 -18.84
N GLY A 178 6.79 22.24 -19.85
CA GLY A 178 5.53 21.61 -20.24
C GLY A 178 5.09 20.56 -19.21
N GLY A 179 3.80 20.19 -19.25
CA GLY A 179 3.19 19.29 -18.26
C GLY A 179 3.89 17.94 -18.12
N ARG A 180 4.38 17.37 -19.23
CA ARG A 180 5.17 16.13 -19.20
C ARG A 180 6.46 16.27 -18.36
N SER A 181 7.13 17.42 -18.46
CA SER A 181 8.36 17.68 -17.69
C SER A 181 8.06 17.93 -16.22
N ILE A 182 6.98 18.66 -15.92
CA ILE A 182 6.49 18.87 -14.55
C ILE A 182 6.14 17.53 -13.89
N GLY A 183 5.36 16.67 -14.57
CA GLY A 183 4.99 15.35 -14.06
C GLY A 183 6.22 14.49 -13.73
N LYS A 184 7.22 14.49 -14.61
CA LYS A 184 8.50 13.81 -14.36
C LYS A 184 9.25 14.40 -13.16
N ALA A 185 9.26 15.72 -12.99
CA ALA A 185 9.90 16.37 -11.86
C ALA A 185 9.21 15.98 -10.53
N VAL A 186 7.88 15.97 -10.49
CA VAL A 186 7.12 15.51 -9.31
C VAL A 186 7.46 14.06 -8.97
N ILE A 187 7.48 13.15 -9.95
CA ILE A 187 7.84 11.74 -9.71
C ILE A 187 9.27 11.61 -9.18
N ARG A 188 10.22 12.40 -9.70
CA ARG A 188 11.61 12.39 -9.21
C ARG A 188 11.72 12.90 -7.77
N ALA A 189 11.04 14.01 -7.46
CA ALA A 189 10.94 14.53 -6.11
C ALA A 189 10.32 13.50 -5.15
N TRP A 190 9.27 12.79 -5.60
CA TRP A 190 8.63 11.70 -4.83
C TRP A 190 9.62 10.57 -4.54
N VAL A 191 10.35 10.11 -5.55
CA VAL A 191 11.37 9.06 -5.37
C VAL A 191 12.47 9.52 -4.41
N ALA A 192 12.88 10.79 -4.43
CA ALA A 192 13.85 11.32 -3.49
C ALA A 192 13.33 11.30 -2.04
N ALA A 193 12.08 11.72 -1.83
CA ALA A 193 11.41 11.65 -0.53
C ALA A 193 11.26 10.20 -0.03
N GLU A 194 10.84 9.29 -0.91
CA GLU A 194 10.71 7.85 -0.61
C GLU A 194 12.03 7.21 -0.20
N LYS A 195 13.16 7.64 -0.78
CA LYS A 195 14.48 7.14 -0.38
C LYS A 195 14.78 7.44 1.09
N GLN A 196 14.51 8.67 1.53
CA GLN A 196 14.71 9.09 2.92
C GLN A 196 13.73 8.37 3.84
N ARG A 197 12.46 8.31 3.44
CA ARG A 197 11.41 7.59 4.18
C ARG A 197 11.77 6.11 4.39
N TRP A 198 12.26 5.44 3.35
CA TRP A 198 12.65 4.03 3.40
C TRP A 198 13.90 3.81 4.25
N ALA A 199 14.92 4.67 4.13
CA ALA A 199 16.10 4.61 5.00
C ALA A 199 15.70 4.72 6.48
N ARG A 200 14.83 5.69 6.80
CA ARG A 200 14.31 5.85 8.16
C ARG A 200 13.44 4.67 8.60
N ALA A 201 12.62 4.12 7.71
CA ALA A 201 11.84 2.93 8.03
C ALA A 201 12.72 1.71 8.32
N LYS A 202 13.88 1.58 7.65
CA LYS A 202 14.88 0.55 7.92
C LYS A 202 15.54 0.72 9.29
N GLU A 203 15.92 1.94 9.64
CA GLU A 203 16.45 2.26 10.99
C GLU A 203 15.43 1.94 12.09
N LEU A 204 14.15 2.23 11.84
CA LEU A 204 13.07 1.98 12.79
C LEU A 204 12.56 0.53 12.80
N GLY A 205 13.10 -0.35 11.95
CA GLY A 205 12.66 -1.75 11.84
C GLY A 205 11.24 -1.94 11.28
N VAL A 206 10.68 -0.92 10.63
CA VAL A 206 9.34 -0.94 9.98
C VAL A 206 9.41 -1.22 8.47
N HIS A 207 10.60 -1.53 7.94
CA HIS A 207 10.85 -1.65 6.50
C HIS A 207 10.20 -2.83 5.78
N ASP A 208 9.76 -3.88 6.49
CA ASP A 208 9.17 -5.07 5.85
C ASP A 208 7.87 -4.76 5.08
N ASP A 209 7.18 -3.66 5.39
CA ASP A 209 5.95 -3.23 4.70
C ASP A 209 6.16 -2.15 3.64
N PHE A 210 7.33 -1.51 3.63
CA PHE A 210 7.59 -0.41 2.72
C PHE A 210 8.34 -0.92 1.50
N PRO A 211 7.73 -0.84 0.31
CA PRO A 211 8.33 -1.39 -0.89
C PRO A 211 9.70 -0.75 -1.16
N GLU A 212 10.70 -1.59 -1.45
CA GLU A 212 12.02 -1.14 -1.84
C GLU A 212 11.92 -0.13 -3.01
N ILE A 213 12.81 0.87 -3.00
CA ILE A 213 12.88 1.87 -4.07
C ILE A 213 13.13 1.14 -5.39
N GLY A 214 12.19 1.25 -6.33
CA GLY A 214 12.31 0.61 -7.64
C GLY A 214 11.68 -0.79 -7.73
N SER A 215 11.10 -1.33 -6.65
CA SER A 215 10.42 -2.64 -6.64
C SER A 215 9.26 -2.77 -7.63
N GLY A 216 8.81 -1.65 -8.22
CA GLY A 216 7.77 -1.63 -9.27
C GLY A 216 8.25 -1.19 -10.65
N ARG A 217 9.54 -1.29 -10.98
CA ARG A 217 10.04 -1.06 -12.36
C ARG A 217 9.68 -2.19 -13.32
N GLY A 218 9.37 -3.39 -12.82
CA GLY A 218 9.10 -4.60 -13.62
C GLY A 218 7.64 -4.87 -14.00
N GLY A 219 6.74 -3.89 -13.89
CA GLY A 219 5.33 -4.07 -14.30
C GLY A 219 4.44 -4.90 -13.34
N GLY A 220 4.97 -5.35 -12.19
CA GLY A 220 4.25 -6.19 -11.22
C GLY A 220 3.42 -5.45 -10.16
N ASP A 221 3.46 -4.12 -10.11
CA ASP A 221 2.64 -3.29 -9.19
C ASP A 221 1.41 -2.70 -9.93
N ALA A 222 0.50 -3.51 -10.50
CA ALA A 222 -0.71 -3.01 -11.22
C ALA A 222 -1.87 -2.51 -10.35
N TYR A 223 -1.64 -2.36 -9.06
CA TYR A 223 -2.43 -1.52 -8.17
C TYR A 223 -2.58 -0.08 -8.68
N ARG A 224 -3.42 0.27 -9.65
CA ARG A 224 -3.55 1.67 -10.09
C ARG A 224 -4.82 2.30 -9.54
N CYS A 225 -4.65 3.17 -8.54
CA CYS A 225 -5.70 4.12 -8.18
C CYS A 225 -5.44 5.41 -8.95
N GLU A 226 -6.46 5.90 -9.64
CA GLU A 226 -6.39 7.19 -10.33
C GLU A 226 -7.46 8.13 -9.79
N ALA A 227 -7.13 9.41 -9.73
CA ALA A 227 -8.08 10.46 -9.46
C ALA A 227 -7.73 11.71 -10.25
N TYR A 228 -8.77 12.49 -10.52
CA TYR A 228 -8.67 13.78 -11.17
C TYR A 228 -8.76 14.88 -10.11
N SER A 229 -8.10 15.99 -10.37
CA SER A 229 -8.40 17.23 -9.67
C SER A 229 -9.81 17.73 -10.02
N SER A 230 -10.38 18.59 -9.18
CA SER A 230 -11.74 19.11 -9.34
C SER A 230 -11.97 19.78 -10.70
N SER A 231 -10.99 20.57 -11.17
CA SER A 231 -11.04 21.22 -12.49
C SER A 231 -10.73 20.28 -13.67
N ARG A 232 -10.43 19.01 -13.39
CA ARG A 232 -9.96 17.98 -14.34
C ARG A 232 -8.69 18.38 -15.09
N LEU A 233 -7.93 19.36 -14.60
CA LEU A 233 -6.65 19.74 -15.20
C LEU A 233 -5.61 18.63 -15.05
N CYS A 234 -5.57 18.00 -13.88
CA CYS A 234 -4.57 17.01 -13.52
C CYS A 234 -5.21 15.66 -13.20
N ARG A 235 -4.58 14.58 -13.65
CA ARG A 235 -4.86 13.21 -13.20
C ARG A 235 -3.60 12.62 -12.59
N ALA A 236 -3.72 12.14 -11.36
CA ALA A 236 -2.68 11.40 -10.66
C ALA A 236 -2.97 9.91 -10.70
N THR A 237 -1.95 9.11 -11.02
CA THR A 237 -2.00 7.65 -10.95
C THR A 237 -1.04 7.17 -9.88
N LEU A 238 -1.54 6.43 -8.90
CA LEU A 238 -0.76 5.88 -7.80
C LEU A 238 -0.60 4.36 -7.94
N ASP A 239 0.43 3.80 -7.32
CA ASP A 239 0.52 2.36 -7.12
C ASP A 239 -0.27 1.86 -5.89
N ARG A 240 -0.26 0.54 -5.64
CA ARG A 240 -0.91 -0.08 -4.47
C ARG A 240 -0.39 0.41 -3.11
N TYR A 241 0.76 1.08 -3.10
CA TYR A 241 1.40 1.62 -1.91
C TYR A 241 1.17 3.13 -1.77
N GLY A 242 0.36 3.74 -2.64
CA GLY A 242 0.08 5.18 -2.62
C GLY A 242 1.19 6.04 -3.23
N ARG A 243 2.18 5.44 -3.91
CA ARG A 243 3.29 6.17 -4.55
C ARG A 243 2.87 6.69 -5.91
N VAL A 244 3.22 7.93 -6.24
CA VAL A 244 2.90 8.54 -7.54
C VAL A 244 3.69 7.83 -8.66
N ARG A 245 2.97 7.30 -9.64
CA ARG A 245 3.54 6.62 -10.82
C ARG A 245 3.41 7.43 -12.09
N ASP A 246 2.32 8.17 -12.24
CA ASP A 246 2.10 9.02 -13.39
C ASP A 246 1.31 10.26 -13.02
N LEU A 247 1.56 11.35 -13.75
CA LEU A 247 0.83 12.60 -13.68
C LEU A 247 0.56 13.06 -15.10
N THR A 248 -0.72 13.06 -15.46
CA THR A 248 -1.18 13.50 -16.79
C THR A 248 -1.89 14.84 -16.65
N PHE A 249 -1.50 15.82 -17.47
CA PHE A 249 -2.20 17.09 -17.59
C PHE A 249 -3.11 17.05 -18.83
N MET A 250 -4.37 17.43 -18.66
CA MET A 250 -5.40 17.34 -19.70
C MET A 250 -5.43 18.57 -20.62
N ARG A 251 -4.72 19.62 -20.26
CA ARG A 251 -4.60 20.88 -21.01
C ARG A 251 -3.13 21.29 -21.12
N THR A 252 -2.83 22.11 -22.12
CA THR A 252 -1.49 22.66 -22.35
C THR A 252 -1.25 23.96 -21.59
N ASP A 253 -2.31 24.74 -21.36
CA ASP A 253 -2.28 25.87 -20.45
C ASP A 253 -2.42 25.35 -19.01
N LEU A 254 -1.33 25.42 -18.26
CA LEU A 254 -1.20 24.81 -16.94
C LEU A 254 -1.28 25.81 -15.81
N PHE A 255 -0.91 27.07 -16.05
CA PHE A 255 -0.63 28.00 -14.97
C PHE A 255 -1.79 28.94 -14.65
N GLY A 256 -2.79 29.09 -15.52
CA GLY A 256 -4.02 29.83 -15.22
C GLY A 256 -3.81 31.17 -14.51
N ASP A 257 -4.81 31.61 -13.73
CA ASP A 257 -4.73 32.88 -12.99
C ASP A 257 -3.93 32.73 -11.67
N ASP A 258 -3.99 31.55 -11.05
CA ASP A 258 -3.35 31.26 -9.75
C ASP A 258 -1.86 30.83 -9.86
N GLY A 259 -1.33 30.81 -11.08
CA GLY A 259 0.06 30.51 -11.38
C GLY A 259 0.53 29.16 -10.84
N ARG A 260 1.77 29.14 -10.33
CA ARG A 260 2.41 27.93 -9.78
C ARG A 260 1.66 27.36 -8.57
N HIS A 261 1.07 28.22 -7.75
CA HIS A 261 0.38 27.80 -6.53
C HIS A 261 -0.93 27.10 -6.86
N GLY A 262 -1.68 27.60 -7.86
CA GLY A 262 -2.86 26.93 -8.39
C GLY A 262 -2.54 25.55 -8.95
N LEU A 263 -1.54 25.46 -9.83
CA LEU A 263 -1.12 24.18 -10.40
C LEU A 263 -0.61 23.19 -9.32
N ALA A 264 0.11 23.66 -8.30
CA ALA A 264 0.53 22.83 -7.18
C ALA A 264 -0.68 22.33 -6.36
N ALA A 265 -1.70 23.17 -6.13
CA ALA A 265 -2.93 22.79 -5.46
C ALA A 265 -3.69 21.71 -6.25
N GLU A 266 -3.80 21.87 -7.57
CA GLU A 266 -4.42 20.90 -8.49
C GLU A 266 -3.73 19.53 -8.44
N ILE A 267 -2.39 19.51 -8.47
CA ILE A 267 -1.61 18.26 -8.36
C ILE A 267 -1.82 17.63 -6.98
N ARG A 268 -1.78 18.42 -5.90
CA ARG A 268 -2.02 17.92 -4.53
C ARG A 268 -3.40 17.32 -4.39
N GLU A 269 -4.41 17.99 -4.94
CA GLU A 269 -5.80 17.51 -4.92
C GLU A 269 -5.90 16.16 -5.62
N ALA A 270 -5.41 16.03 -6.85
CA ALA A 270 -5.47 14.79 -7.60
C ALA A 270 -4.75 13.63 -6.87
N ILE A 271 -3.55 13.89 -6.31
CA ILE A 271 -2.81 12.87 -5.55
C ILE A 271 -3.57 12.47 -4.28
N ARG A 272 -4.04 13.43 -3.48
CA ARG A 272 -4.76 13.15 -2.24
C ARG A 272 -6.09 12.44 -2.49
N ALA A 273 -6.80 12.80 -3.56
CA ALA A 273 -8.01 12.11 -3.98
C ALA A 273 -7.71 10.65 -4.35
N ALA A 274 -6.63 10.39 -5.08
CA ALA A 274 -6.20 9.03 -5.41
C ALA A 274 -5.75 8.25 -4.16
N GLN A 275 -5.04 8.88 -3.21
CA GLN A 275 -4.66 8.25 -1.94
C GLN A 275 -5.89 7.92 -1.09
N SER A 276 -6.89 8.81 -1.07
CA SER A 276 -8.14 8.61 -0.36
C SER A 276 -8.98 7.51 -0.99
N ALA A 277 -9.10 7.47 -2.32
CA ALA A 277 -9.79 6.40 -3.05
C ALA A 277 -9.09 5.05 -2.90
N LEU A 278 -7.76 5.03 -2.94
CA LEU A 278 -6.97 3.85 -2.58
C LEU A 278 -7.32 3.41 -1.17
N THR A 279 -7.43 4.30 -0.19
CA THR A 279 -7.76 3.98 1.21
C THR A 279 -9.21 3.48 1.38
N ALA A 280 -10.18 4.13 0.72
CA ALA A 280 -11.61 3.81 0.80
C ALA A 280 -11.99 2.50 0.08
N SER A 281 -11.21 2.09 -0.92
CA SER A 281 -11.36 0.81 -1.60
C SER A 281 -10.86 -0.39 -0.77
N TRP A 282 -10.42 -0.18 0.48
CA TRP A 282 -10.20 -1.23 1.48
C TRP A 282 -11.40 -1.38 2.41
#